data_AF-A0A8S1D0L5-F1
#
_entry.id   AF-A0A8S1D0L5-F1
#
_cell.length_a   1.000
_cell.length_b   1.000
_cell.length_c   1.000
_cell.angle_alpha   90.00
_cell.angle_beta   90.00
_cell.angle_gamma   90.00
#
_symmetry.space_group_name_H-M   'P 1'
#
loop_
_entity.id
_entity.type
_entity.pdbx_description
1 polymer ?
#
loop_
_entity_poly.entity_id
_entity_poly.type
_entity_poly.pdbx_seq_one_letter_code
_entity_poly.pdbx_strand_id
1 'polypeptide(L)'
;MAYVNVAGWTPAQVTDWMKGLDPMTHVYSHNFLNNNICGQQLLDFCASDLENLGIVKVGHQEIILEALSLLRNFHYDLDRENMQLLAVRLSCSAHSLEQTIKADLKENPRGAQRVRTQIMADVTGVTAAIKSLVLWIDRQPFAKNEKYQEIRAIILSIGLSIATCTQRDRFAENPVEEIQQKCAQLAKLADDIIENSKDSLVLQPASLDLATIRSRSGDDLGFTLARSWNGAHQVVEVNLQGTPHHQSGRIEVGDEVVQINYQTVVGWRLKSLLLLLGQESKAQVSQIFLTLKKRPQHSTIYGQVYIKPYRLPSKNRALAQWQDSNLPSPRPEFLAIPHFELPRLKT
;
A
#
# COMPACT_ATOMS: atom_id res chain seq x y z
N MET A 1 -0.54 17.17 -1.62
CA MET A 1 -0.52 15.77 -1.11
C MET A 1 0.88 15.38 -0.64
N ALA A 2 1.02 14.80 0.54
CA ALA A 2 2.33 14.39 1.06
C ALA A 2 2.87 13.14 0.33
N TYR A 3 4.19 13.02 0.16
CA TYR A 3 4.82 11.85 -0.45
C TYR A 3 6.19 11.54 0.18
N VAL A 4 6.62 10.27 0.05
CA VAL A 4 7.94 9.80 0.46
C VAL A 4 8.77 9.47 -0.78
N ASN A 5 9.89 10.17 -0.95
CA ASN A 5 10.78 9.96 -2.09
C ASN A 5 11.81 8.86 -1.79
N VAL A 6 11.48 7.62 -2.19
CA VAL A 6 12.38 6.46 -2.08
C VAL A 6 13.53 6.55 -3.08
N ALA A 7 13.26 6.93 -4.33
CA ALA A 7 14.28 7.09 -5.37
C ALA A 7 15.45 8.01 -4.94
N GLY A 8 15.14 9.05 -4.15
CA GLY A 8 16.12 9.99 -3.59
C GLY A 8 16.83 9.52 -2.31
N TRP A 9 16.83 8.22 -1.98
CA TRP A 9 17.58 7.70 -0.83
C TRP A 9 19.08 7.61 -1.10
N THR A 10 19.85 8.02 -0.10
CA THR A 10 21.30 7.81 -0.05
C THR A 10 21.64 6.35 0.26
N PRO A 11 22.87 5.88 -0.05
CA PRO A 11 23.30 4.53 0.31
C PRO A 11 23.17 4.23 1.80
N ALA A 12 23.47 5.19 2.67
CA ALA A 12 23.28 5.04 4.11
C ALA A 12 21.80 4.78 4.50
N GLN A 13 20.85 5.46 3.85
CA GLN A 13 19.43 5.27 4.09
C GLN A 13 18.93 3.91 3.58
N VAL A 14 19.47 3.44 2.45
CA VAL A 14 19.22 2.08 1.95
C VAL A 14 19.73 1.05 2.96
N THR A 15 20.95 1.23 3.47
CA THR A 15 21.53 0.37 4.50
C THR A 15 20.70 0.37 5.79
N ASP A 16 20.22 1.53 6.23
CA ASP A 16 19.37 1.63 7.43
C ASP A 16 18.00 0.98 7.23
N TRP A 17 17.42 1.08 6.04
CA TRP A 17 16.20 0.34 5.69
C TRP A 17 16.43 -1.18 5.68
N MET A 18 17.56 -1.65 5.12
CA MET A 18 17.91 -3.08 5.08
C MET A 18 18.01 -3.71 6.47
N LYS A 19 18.49 -2.97 7.48
CA LYS A 19 18.59 -3.42 8.88
C LYS A 19 17.25 -3.71 9.56
N GLY A 20 16.12 -3.36 8.95
CA GLY A 20 14.80 -3.65 9.48
C GLY A 20 14.10 -4.85 8.83
N LEU A 21 14.63 -5.36 7.72
CA LEU A 21 14.02 -6.46 6.97
C LEU A 21 14.08 -7.78 7.74
N ASP A 22 15.29 -8.29 7.94
CA ASP A 22 15.54 -9.55 8.62
C ASP A 22 16.97 -9.60 9.16
N PRO A 23 17.20 -10.00 10.42
CA PRO A 23 18.52 -10.37 10.92
C PRO A 23 19.41 -11.15 9.95
N MET A 24 18.87 -12.10 9.17
CA MET A 24 19.69 -12.89 8.22
C MET A 24 20.17 -12.07 7.02
N THR A 25 19.45 -11.01 6.65
CA THR A 25 19.84 -10.10 5.55
C THR A 25 20.84 -9.03 5.99
N HIS A 26 21.00 -8.81 7.31
CA HIS A 26 21.89 -7.77 7.84
C HIS A 26 23.34 -7.96 7.40
N VAL A 27 23.77 -9.21 7.24
CA VAL A 27 25.12 -9.54 6.78
C VAL A 27 25.44 -8.92 5.42
N TYR A 28 24.45 -8.62 4.58
CA TYR A 28 24.67 -8.01 3.26
C TYR A 28 24.65 -6.49 3.27
N SER A 29 24.30 -5.84 4.39
CA SER A 29 24.13 -4.38 4.46
C SER A 29 25.39 -3.63 4.00
N HIS A 30 26.57 -4.17 4.31
CA HIS A 30 27.85 -3.61 3.87
C HIS A 30 28.08 -3.73 2.35
N ASN A 31 27.55 -4.78 1.70
CA ASN A 31 27.64 -4.93 0.25
C ASN A 31 26.88 -3.81 -0.46
N PHE A 32 25.68 -3.45 0.04
CA PHE A 32 24.92 -2.32 -0.51
C PHE A 32 25.65 -0.99 -0.31
N LEU A 33 26.24 -0.79 0.86
CA LEU A 33 26.99 0.45 1.15
C LEU A 33 28.27 0.55 0.30
N ASN A 34 29.05 -0.52 0.21
CA ASN A 34 30.30 -0.56 -0.54
C ASN A 34 30.09 -0.40 -2.05
N ASN A 35 28.97 -0.89 -2.58
CA ASN A 35 28.58 -0.70 -3.98
C ASN A 35 27.82 0.62 -4.22
N ASN A 36 27.69 1.48 -3.19
CA ASN A 36 27.01 2.78 -3.26
C ASN A 36 25.57 2.71 -3.80
N ILE A 37 24.83 1.66 -3.44
CA ILE A 37 23.47 1.45 -3.95
C ILE A 37 22.54 2.54 -3.42
N CYS A 38 22.00 3.36 -4.33
CA CYS A 38 21.05 4.43 -4.00
C CYS A 38 19.60 3.95 -4.10
N GLY A 39 18.66 4.79 -3.66
CA GLY A 39 17.23 4.47 -3.68
C GLY A 39 16.65 4.15 -5.05
N GLN A 40 17.08 4.86 -6.10
CA GLN A 40 16.64 4.57 -7.47
C GLN A 40 17.10 3.20 -7.92
N GLN A 41 18.39 2.89 -7.75
CA GLN A 41 18.94 1.57 -8.09
C GLN A 41 18.21 0.47 -7.32
N LEU A 42 17.99 0.67 -6.02
CA LEU A 42 17.29 -0.27 -5.17
C LEU A 42 15.87 -0.59 -5.69
N LEU A 43 15.14 0.40 -6.19
CA LEU A 43 13.79 0.21 -6.74
C LEU A 43 13.80 -0.61 -8.04
N ASP A 44 14.90 -0.62 -8.79
CA ASP A 44 15.01 -1.31 -10.07
C ASP A 44 15.61 -2.72 -9.95
N PHE A 45 16.00 -3.14 -8.74
CA PHE A 45 16.65 -4.43 -8.50
C PHE A 45 15.76 -5.63 -8.86
N CYS A 46 16.39 -6.60 -9.51
CA CYS A 46 15.87 -7.93 -9.74
C CYS A 46 16.75 -9.01 -9.09
N ALA A 47 16.36 -10.27 -9.21
CA ALA A 47 17.06 -11.39 -8.57
C ALA A 47 18.55 -11.47 -8.98
N SER A 48 18.86 -11.22 -10.26
CA SER A 48 20.24 -11.25 -10.76
C SER A 48 21.11 -10.13 -10.17
N ASP A 49 20.54 -8.96 -9.86
CA ASP A 49 21.30 -7.88 -9.23
C ASP A 49 21.71 -8.24 -7.81
N LEU A 50 20.85 -8.98 -7.08
CA LEU A 50 21.17 -9.49 -5.75
C LEU A 50 22.27 -10.55 -5.80
N GLU A 51 22.29 -11.41 -6.83
CA GLU A 51 23.37 -12.36 -7.06
C GLU A 51 24.71 -11.67 -7.30
N ASN A 52 24.72 -10.61 -8.12
CA ASN A 52 25.91 -9.79 -8.37
C ASN A 52 26.44 -9.11 -7.10
N LEU A 53 25.57 -8.84 -6.12
CA LEU A 53 25.93 -8.32 -4.79
C LEU A 53 26.35 -9.41 -3.79
N GLY A 54 26.48 -10.67 -4.24
CA GLY A 54 26.90 -11.82 -3.43
C GLY A 54 25.78 -12.48 -2.63
N ILE A 55 24.51 -12.14 -2.92
CA ILE A 55 23.34 -12.71 -2.25
C ILE A 55 22.82 -13.87 -3.09
N VAL A 56 23.45 -15.05 -2.97
CA VAL A 56 23.12 -16.24 -3.78
C VAL A 56 22.04 -17.12 -3.13
N LYS A 57 21.81 -16.96 -1.82
CA LYS A 57 20.79 -17.75 -1.10
C LYS A 57 19.39 -17.30 -1.52
N VAL A 58 18.67 -18.14 -2.26
CA VAL A 58 17.31 -17.87 -2.74
C VAL A 58 16.39 -17.37 -1.62
N GLY A 59 16.39 -18.01 -0.45
CA GLY A 59 15.57 -17.54 0.67
C GLY A 59 15.89 -16.12 1.15
N HIS A 60 17.14 -15.67 1.04
CA HIS A 60 17.52 -14.30 1.38
C HIS A 60 17.14 -13.33 0.26
N GLN A 61 17.28 -13.76 -1.00
CA GLN A 61 16.81 -12.97 -2.15
C GLN A 61 15.31 -12.73 -2.05
N GLU A 62 14.51 -13.76 -1.77
CA GLU A 62 13.04 -13.64 -1.65
C GLU A 62 12.63 -12.64 -0.57
N ILE A 63 13.28 -12.63 0.59
CA ILE A 63 12.99 -11.65 1.66
C ILE A 63 13.22 -10.22 1.16
N ILE A 64 14.32 -9.98 0.44
CA ILE A 64 14.65 -8.66 -0.08
C ILE A 64 13.70 -8.29 -1.22
N LEU A 65 13.45 -9.19 -2.17
CA LEU A 65 12.58 -8.96 -3.32
C LEU A 65 11.13 -8.73 -2.91
N GLU A 66 10.63 -9.45 -1.90
CA GLU A 66 9.31 -9.21 -1.30
C GLU A 66 9.25 -7.78 -0.73
N ALA A 67 10.23 -7.39 0.08
CA ALA A 67 10.30 -6.05 0.67
C ALA A 67 10.41 -4.95 -0.41
N LEU A 68 11.18 -5.20 -1.47
CA LEU A 68 11.31 -4.29 -2.62
C LEU A 68 10.01 -4.18 -3.44
N SER A 69 9.26 -5.28 -3.58
CA SER A 69 7.93 -5.26 -4.20
C SER A 69 6.99 -4.35 -3.40
N LEU A 70 6.96 -4.49 -2.08
CA LEU A 70 6.16 -3.63 -1.20
C LEU A 70 6.59 -2.16 -1.27
N LEU A 71 7.90 -1.91 -1.31
CA LEU A 71 8.45 -0.56 -1.38
C LEU A 71 8.15 0.11 -2.73
N ARG A 72 8.24 -0.63 -3.84
CA ARG A 72 7.87 -0.17 -5.19
C ARG A 72 6.38 0.16 -5.29
N ASN A 73 5.53 -0.75 -4.82
CA ASN A 73 4.08 -0.54 -4.82
C ASN A 73 3.75 0.72 -4.00
N PHE A 74 4.38 0.88 -2.85
CA PHE A 74 4.23 2.11 -2.06
C PHE A 74 4.74 3.35 -2.80
N HIS A 75 5.90 3.30 -3.46
CA HIS A 75 6.49 4.47 -4.12
C HIS A 75 5.71 4.94 -5.37
N TYR A 76 5.26 3.99 -6.20
CA TYR A 76 4.66 4.28 -7.50
C TYR A 76 3.13 4.32 -7.51
N ASP A 77 2.47 3.59 -6.61
CA ASP A 77 1.01 3.48 -6.61
C ASP A 77 0.33 4.35 -5.55
N LEU A 78 1.04 4.94 -4.58
CA LEU A 78 0.41 5.65 -3.45
C LEU A 78 -0.64 6.70 -3.87
N ASP A 79 -0.33 7.52 -4.87
CA ASP A 79 -1.19 8.61 -5.37
C ASP A 79 -2.24 8.15 -6.38
N ARG A 80 -2.19 6.89 -6.82
CA ARG A 80 -3.08 6.29 -7.82
C ARG A 80 -3.97 5.20 -7.24
N GLU A 81 -3.55 4.58 -6.15
CA GLU A 81 -4.24 3.46 -5.53
C GLU A 81 -5.58 3.95 -4.98
N ASN A 82 -6.65 3.52 -5.63
CA ASN A 82 -8.05 3.75 -5.26
C ASN A 82 -8.88 2.50 -5.60
N MET A 83 -10.13 2.47 -5.14
CA MET A 83 -11.00 1.32 -5.35
C MET A 83 -11.25 1.04 -6.84
N GLN A 84 -11.40 2.09 -7.65
CA GLN A 84 -11.60 1.93 -9.09
C GLN A 84 -10.40 1.27 -9.77
N LEU A 85 -9.17 1.68 -9.47
CA LEU A 85 -7.96 1.10 -10.03
C LEU A 85 -7.83 -0.38 -9.65
N LEU A 86 -8.16 -0.73 -8.41
CA LEU A 86 -8.18 -2.13 -7.96
C LEU A 86 -9.24 -2.95 -8.69
N ALA A 87 -10.43 -2.37 -8.93
CA ALA A 87 -11.47 -3.00 -9.75
C ALA A 87 -11.03 -3.17 -11.20
N VAL A 88 -10.37 -2.16 -11.81
CA VAL A 88 -9.80 -2.27 -13.17
C VAL A 88 -8.77 -3.38 -13.26
N ARG A 89 -7.83 -3.47 -12.29
CA ARG A 89 -6.83 -4.55 -12.25
C ARG A 89 -7.50 -5.94 -12.16
N LEU A 90 -8.57 -6.05 -11.37
CA LEU A 90 -9.35 -7.28 -11.24
C LEU A 90 -10.08 -7.63 -12.54
N SER A 91 -10.77 -6.65 -13.13
CA SER A 91 -11.50 -6.79 -14.40
C SER A 91 -10.54 -7.25 -15.51
N CYS A 92 -9.43 -6.55 -15.72
CA CYS A 92 -8.44 -6.92 -16.74
C CYS A 92 -7.88 -8.34 -16.53
N SER A 93 -7.52 -8.70 -15.28
CA SER A 93 -6.99 -10.03 -14.99
C SER A 93 -8.05 -11.12 -15.23
N ALA A 94 -9.29 -10.89 -14.81
CA ALA A 94 -10.38 -11.84 -14.98
C ALA A 94 -10.77 -12.02 -16.46
N HIS A 95 -10.88 -10.92 -17.22
CA HIS A 95 -11.10 -10.97 -18.67
C HIS A 95 -9.95 -11.66 -19.39
N SER A 96 -8.70 -11.33 -19.06
CA SER A 96 -7.53 -11.97 -19.67
C SER A 96 -7.56 -13.49 -19.49
N LEU A 97 -7.81 -13.96 -18.26
CA LEU A 97 -7.93 -15.40 -17.97
C LEU A 97 -9.11 -16.03 -18.70
N GLU A 98 -10.27 -15.37 -18.73
CA GLU A 98 -11.43 -15.83 -19.47
C GLU A 98 -11.12 -16.02 -20.97
N GLN A 99 -10.45 -15.06 -21.59
CA GLN A 99 -10.08 -15.13 -23.01
C GLN A 99 -8.99 -16.17 -23.28
N THR A 100 -7.99 -16.29 -22.40
CA THR A 100 -6.97 -17.36 -22.47
C THR A 100 -7.64 -18.73 -22.47
N ILE A 101 -8.59 -18.96 -21.56
CA ILE A 101 -9.31 -20.24 -21.49
C ILE A 101 -10.19 -20.47 -22.72
N LYS A 102 -10.91 -19.44 -23.19
CA LYS A 102 -11.73 -19.56 -24.43
C LYS A 102 -10.89 -19.91 -25.65
N ALA A 103 -9.71 -19.31 -25.79
CA ALA A 103 -8.78 -19.66 -26.86
C ALA A 103 -8.30 -21.11 -26.72
N ASP A 104 -7.94 -21.53 -25.50
CA ASP A 104 -7.47 -22.89 -25.22
C ASP A 104 -8.50 -23.97 -25.55
N LEU A 105 -9.77 -23.73 -25.19
CA LEU A 105 -10.88 -24.63 -25.47
C LEU A 105 -11.22 -24.72 -26.95
N LYS A 106 -11.00 -23.65 -27.72
CA LYS A 106 -11.18 -23.65 -29.19
C LYS A 106 -10.10 -24.47 -29.88
N GLU A 107 -8.85 -24.33 -29.46
CA GLU A 107 -7.73 -25.06 -30.03
C GLU A 107 -7.72 -26.54 -29.61
N ASN A 108 -8.18 -26.83 -28.40
CA ASN A 108 -8.22 -28.19 -27.87
C ASN A 108 -9.52 -28.47 -27.09
N PRO A 109 -10.59 -28.94 -27.78
CA PRO A 109 -11.87 -29.22 -27.14
C PRO A 109 -11.81 -30.32 -26.06
N ARG A 110 -10.78 -31.18 -26.10
CA ARG A 110 -10.53 -32.22 -25.07
C ARG A 110 -9.68 -31.70 -23.90
N GLY A 111 -9.18 -30.47 -23.98
CA GLY A 111 -8.35 -29.80 -22.97
C GLY A 111 -9.12 -29.34 -21.72
N ALA A 112 -10.45 -29.36 -21.74
CA ALA A 112 -11.31 -28.97 -20.61
C ALA A 112 -11.09 -29.81 -19.33
N GLN A 113 -10.44 -30.97 -19.45
CA GLN A 113 -10.21 -31.90 -18.35
C GLN A 113 -8.98 -31.60 -17.49
N ARG A 114 -8.08 -30.69 -17.90
CA ARG A 114 -6.87 -30.37 -17.13
C ARG A 114 -6.50 -28.89 -17.15
N VAL A 115 -6.20 -28.35 -15.98
CA VAL A 115 -5.72 -26.98 -15.80
C VAL A 115 -4.24 -26.91 -16.13
N ARG A 116 -3.90 -26.16 -17.18
CA ARG A 116 -2.49 -25.96 -17.60
C ARG A 116 -1.75 -25.03 -16.64
N THR A 117 -0.42 -25.14 -16.61
CA THR A 117 0.45 -24.28 -15.79
C THR A 117 0.23 -22.80 -16.02
N GLN A 118 0.00 -22.37 -17.27
CA GLN A 118 -0.30 -20.98 -17.57
C GLN A 118 -1.61 -20.52 -16.93
N ILE A 119 -2.67 -21.33 -17.02
CA ILE A 119 -3.97 -21.04 -16.38
C ILE A 119 -3.80 -20.95 -14.86
N MET A 120 -3.01 -21.84 -14.26
CA MET A 120 -2.69 -21.77 -12.83
C MET A 120 -1.97 -20.45 -12.48
N ALA A 121 -0.99 -20.03 -13.27
CA ALA A 121 -0.29 -18.76 -13.07
C ALA A 121 -1.26 -17.57 -13.18
N ASP A 122 -2.11 -17.53 -14.21
CA ASP A 122 -3.11 -16.48 -14.41
C ASP A 122 -4.14 -16.44 -13.26
N VAL A 123 -4.56 -17.62 -12.75
CA VAL A 123 -5.41 -17.73 -11.56
C VAL A 123 -4.75 -17.13 -10.33
N THR A 124 -3.43 -17.30 -10.14
CA THR A 124 -2.73 -16.62 -9.04
C THR A 124 -2.76 -15.11 -9.17
N GLY A 125 -2.67 -14.58 -10.40
CA GLY A 125 -2.83 -13.15 -10.70
C GLY A 125 -4.22 -12.63 -10.34
N VAL A 126 -5.28 -13.33 -10.80
CA VAL A 126 -6.67 -13.00 -10.44
C VAL A 126 -6.87 -13.05 -8.93
N THR A 127 -6.34 -14.07 -8.25
CA THR A 127 -6.43 -14.20 -6.79
C THR A 127 -5.74 -13.04 -6.07
N ALA A 128 -4.59 -12.58 -6.55
CA ALA A 128 -3.90 -11.42 -6.00
C ALA A 128 -4.69 -10.11 -6.18
N ALA A 129 -5.34 -9.93 -7.35
CA ALA A 129 -6.22 -8.80 -7.61
C ALA A 129 -7.47 -8.81 -6.71
N ILE A 130 -8.11 -9.98 -6.54
CA ILE A 130 -9.23 -10.18 -5.61
C ILE A 130 -8.84 -9.76 -4.20
N LYS A 131 -7.72 -10.29 -3.70
CA LYS A 131 -7.27 -10.00 -2.34
C LYS A 131 -7.06 -8.50 -2.14
N SER A 132 -6.41 -7.83 -3.09
CA SER A 132 -6.14 -6.38 -3.04
C SER A 132 -7.44 -5.58 -2.95
N LEU A 133 -8.44 -5.89 -3.78
CA LEU A 133 -9.73 -5.22 -3.76
C LEU A 133 -10.51 -5.49 -2.46
N VAL A 134 -10.50 -6.74 -1.98
CA VAL A 134 -11.17 -7.12 -0.73
C VAL A 134 -10.57 -6.40 0.48
N LEU A 135 -9.24 -6.27 0.57
CA LEU A 135 -8.63 -5.47 1.65
C LEU A 135 -9.08 -4.03 1.66
N TRP A 136 -9.27 -3.46 0.48
CA TRP A 136 -9.72 -2.10 0.36
C TRP A 136 -11.14 -1.95 0.90
N ILE A 137 -12.01 -2.93 0.61
CA ILE A 137 -13.40 -2.98 1.08
C ILE A 137 -13.49 -3.28 2.59
N ASP A 138 -12.57 -4.11 3.13
CA ASP A 138 -12.53 -4.52 4.53
C ASP A 138 -12.22 -3.38 5.52
N ARG A 139 -11.94 -2.18 5.03
CA ARG A 139 -11.54 -1.03 5.84
C ARG A 139 -12.52 0.11 5.71
N GLN A 140 -12.52 0.98 6.72
CA GLN A 140 -13.27 2.23 6.66
C GLN A 140 -12.80 3.06 5.45
N PRO A 141 -13.71 3.74 4.74
CA PRO A 141 -15.15 3.90 5.02
C PRO A 141 -16.04 2.76 4.45
N PHE A 142 -15.52 1.93 3.55
CA PHE A 142 -16.29 0.91 2.81
C PHE A 142 -16.81 -0.22 3.70
N ALA A 143 -16.08 -0.55 4.77
CA ALA A 143 -16.44 -1.60 5.72
C ALA A 143 -17.84 -1.45 6.34
N LYS A 144 -18.35 -0.22 6.47
CA LYS A 144 -19.68 0.07 7.07
C LYS A 144 -20.83 0.02 6.07
N ASN A 145 -20.55 -0.08 4.77
CA ASN A 145 -21.57 0.02 3.74
C ASN A 145 -21.96 -1.38 3.24
N GLU A 146 -23.23 -1.73 3.46
CA GLU A 146 -23.80 -3.05 3.15
C GLU A 146 -23.60 -3.46 1.69
N LYS A 147 -23.77 -2.52 0.73
CA LYS A 147 -23.57 -2.78 -0.70
C LYS A 147 -22.17 -3.32 -0.99
N TYR A 148 -21.14 -2.73 -0.38
CA TYR A 148 -19.77 -3.19 -0.60
C TYR A 148 -19.48 -4.50 0.14
N GLN A 149 -20.13 -4.75 1.28
CA GLN A 149 -20.01 -6.04 1.98
C GLN A 149 -20.65 -7.19 1.19
N GLU A 150 -21.77 -6.95 0.51
CA GLU A 150 -22.38 -7.92 -0.41
C GLU A 150 -21.44 -8.22 -1.59
N ILE A 151 -20.94 -7.18 -2.27
CA ILE A 151 -19.97 -7.32 -3.37
C ILE A 151 -18.74 -8.11 -2.90
N ARG A 152 -18.20 -7.77 -1.73
CA ARG A 152 -17.07 -8.47 -1.12
C ARG A 152 -17.36 -9.95 -0.90
N ALA A 153 -18.51 -10.30 -0.35
CA ALA A 153 -18.89 -11.69 -0.09
C ALA A 153 -18.97 -12.49 -1.40
N ILE A 154 -19.55 -11.90 -2.45
CA ILE A 154 -19.65 -12.52 -3.78
C ILE A 154 -18.24 -12.71 -4.38
N ILE A 155 -17.40 -11.67 -4.37
CA ILE A 155 -16.02 -11.73 -4.89
C ILE A 155 -15.21 -12.82 -4.17
N LEU A 156 -15.31 -12.92 -2.84
CA LEU A 156 -14.62 -13.94 -2.06
C LEU A 156 -15.13 -15.35 -2.39
N SER A 157 -16.45 -15.52 -2.52
CA SER A 157 -17.04 -16.81 -2.91
C SER A 157 -16.55 -17.28 -4.28
N ILE A 158 -16.55 -16.37 -5.27
CA ILE A 158 -16.06 -16.65 -6.62
C ILE A 158 -14.56 -16.95 -6.61
N GLY A 159 -13.75 -16.14 -5.92
CA GLY A 159 -12.31 -16.34 -5.81
C GLY A 159 -11.93 -17.67 -5.16
N LEU A 160 -12.66 -18.07 -4.12
CA LEU A 160 -12.47 -19.37 -3.46
C LEU A 160 -12.83 -20.53 -4.39
N SER A 161 -13.93 -20.41 -5.14
CA SER A 161 -14.32 -21.40 -6.15
C SER A 161 -13.24 -21.53 -7.22
N ILE A 162 -12.77 -20.43 -7.82
CA ILE A 162 -11.68 -20.45 -8.81
C ILE A 162 -10.43 -21.13 -8.26
N ALA A 163 -9.99 -20.76 -7.05
CA ALA A 163 -8.81 -21.36 -6.43
C ALA A 163 -8.99 -22.86 -6.14
N THR A 164 -10.18 -23.26 -5.67
CA THR A 164 -10.50 -24.66 -5.36
C THR A 164 -10.58 -25.52 -6.63
N CYS A 165 -11.22 -25.03 -7.70
CA CYS A 165 -11.31 -25.75 -8.96
C CYS A 165 -9.93 -25.93 -9.60
N THR A 166 -9.09 -24.89 -9.53
CA THR A 166 -7.69 -24.93 -9.98
C THR A 166 -6.87 -26.00 -9.25
N GLN A 167 -7.07 -26.14 -7.93
CA GLN A 167 -6.35 -27.14 -7.12
C GLN A 167 -6.89 -28.57 -7.29
N ARG A 168 -8.21 -28.71 -7.49
CA ARG A 168 -8.85 -30.02 -7.64
C ARG A 168 -8.61 -30.66 -9.01
N ASP A 169 -8.30 -29.87 -10.05
CA ASP A 169 -7.90 -30.30 -11.40
C ASP A 169 -8.62 -31.59 -11.85
N ARG A 170 -7.99 -32.75 -11.69
CA ARG A 170 -8.50 -34.08 -12.12
C ARG A 170 -9.73 -34.61 -11.37
N PHE A 171 -10.06 -34.04 -10.22
CA PHE A 171 -11.18 -34.46 -9.38
C PHE A 171 -12.46 -33.64 -9.62
N ALA A 172 -12.38 -32.58 -10.44
CA ALA A 172 -13.51 -31.75 -10.81
C ALA A 172 -14.02 -32.11 -12.21
N GLU A 173 -15.33 -32.02 -12.41
CA GLU A 173 -15.94 -32.17 -13.73
C GLU A 173 -15.83 -30.84 -14.49
N ASN A 174 -15.10 -30.84 -15.62
CA ASN A 174 -14.81 -29.66 -16.45
C ASN A 174 -14.29 -28.42 -15.67
N PRO A 175 -13.17 -28.55 -14.91
CA PRO A 175 -12.63 -27.47 -14.08
C PRO A 175 -12.35 -26.19 -14.87
N VAL A 176 -11.92 -26.33 -16.12
CA VAL A 176 -11.55 -25.20 -17.00
C VAL A 176 -12.78 -24.37 -17.38
N GLU A 177 -13.92 -25.00 -17.65
CA GLU A 177 -15.18 -24.30 -17.97
C GLU A 177 -15.74 -23.58 -16.74
N GLU A 178 -15.68 -24.21 -15.57
CA GLU A 178 -16.11 -23.57 -14.32
C GLU A 178 -15.25 -22.34 -14.02
N ILE A 179 -13.92 -22.45 -14.13
CA ILE A 179 -13.02 -21.30 -13.94
C ILE A 179 -13.37 -20.18 -14.93
N GLN A 180 -13.63 -20.50 -16.20
CA GLN A 180 -14.01 -19.51 -17.20
C GLN A 180 -15.31 -18.79 -16.84
N GLN A 181 -16.37 -19.51 -16.46
CA GLN A 181 -17.65 -18.93 -16.08
C GLN A 181 -17.52 -18.03 -14.84
N LYS A 182 -16.75 -18.49 -13.84
CA LYS A 182 -16.49 -17.74 -12.62
C LYS A 182 -15.67 -16.47 -12.88
N CYS A 183 -14.68 -16.53 -13.77
CA CYS A 183 -13.92 -15.35 -14.21
C CYS A 183 -14.81 -14.35 -14.96
N ALA A 184 -15.73 -14.82 -15.80
CA ALA A 184 -16.68 -13.95 -16.49
C ALA A 184 -17.62 -13.24 -15.49
N GLN A 185 -18.09 -13.94 -14.46
CA GLN A 185 -18.90 -13.35 -13.37
C GLN A 185 -18.08 -12.30 -12.59
N LEU A 186 -16.84 -12.62 -12.26
CA LEU A 186 -15.93 -11.74 -11.54
C LEU A 186 -15.61 -10.46 -12.32
N ALA A 187 -15.38 -10.60 -13.62
CA ALA A 187 -15.12 -9.48 -14.52
C ALA A 187 -16.32 -8.52 -14.57
N LYS A 188 -17.54 -9.06 -14.74
CA LYS A 188 -18.77 -8.26 -14.71
C LYS A 188 -18.95 -7.50 -13.39
N LEU A 189 -18.70 -8.14 -12.25
CA LEU A 189 -18.78 -7.47 -10.95
C LEU A 189 -17.74 -6.35 -10.81
N ALA A 190 -16.53 -6.55 -11.33
CA ALA A 190 -15.50 -5.53 -11.34
C ALA A 190 -15.87 -4.36 -12.27
N ASP A 191 -16.41 -4.66 -13.47
CA ASP A 191 -16.93 -3.68 -14.43
C ASP A 191 -18.08 -2.86 -13.82
N ASP A 192 -18.97 -3.49 -13.06
CA ASP A 192 -20.05 -2.81 -12.33
C ASP A 192 -19.53 -1.81 -11.29
N ILE A 193 -18.43 -2.11 -10.60
CA ILE A 193 -17.79 -1.15 -9.67
C ILE A 193 -17.23 0.05 -10.44
N ILE A 194 -16.71 -0.18 -11.65
CA ILE A 194 -16.07 0.85 -12.48
C ILE A 194 -17.13 1.78 -13.10
N GLU A 195 -18.19 1.21 -13.68
CA GLU A 195 -19.17 1.93 -14.48
C GLU A 195 -20.35 2.47 -13.64
N ASN A 196 -20.81 1.69 -12.66
CA ASN A 196 -22.07 1.95 -11.95
C ASN A 196 -21.88 2.50 -10.53
N SER A 197 -20.66 2.87 -10.13
CA SER A 197 -20.42 3.51 -8.85
C SER A 197 -20.82 4.98 -8.85
N LYS A 198 -21.70 5.36 -7.92
CA LYS A 198 -22.08 6.76 -7.65
C LYS A 198 -21.29 7.37 -6.49
N ASP A 199 -20.44 6.57 -5.85
CA ASP A 199 -19.71 6.96 -4.66
C ASP A 199 -18.38 7.61 -5.04
N SER A 200 -18.24 8.90 -4.73
CA SER A 200 -17.02 9.67 -4.98
C SER A 200 -15.76 9.09 -4.33
N LEU A 201 -15.92 8.33 -3.23
CA LEU A 201 -14.78 7.71 -2.52
C LEU A 201 -14.09 6.63 -3.35
N VAL A 202 -14.79 6.03 -4.33
CA VAL A 202 -14.23 4.99 -5.20
C VAL A 202 -13.08 5.53 -6.07
N LEU A 203 -13.13 6.83 -6.39
CA LEU A 203 -12.14 7.53 -7.22
C LEU A 203 -11.02 8.17 -6.41
N GLN A 204 -11.21 8.35 -5.10
CA GLN A 204 -10.24 9.04 -4.27
C GLN A 204 -9.02 8.15 -3.99
N PRO A 205 -7.80 8.65 -4.16
CA PRO A 205 -6.59 7.89 -3.85
C PRO A 205 -6.30 7.84 -2.35
N ALA A 206 -5.44 6.89 -1.96
CA ALA A 206 -4.81 6.92 -0.65
C ALA A 206 -3.98 8.20 -0.46
N SER A 207 -3.82 8.62 0.79
CA SER A 207 -3.03 9.81 1.15
C SER A 207 -2.10 9.52 2.31
N LEU A 208 -1.10 10.38 2.52
CA LEU A 208 -0.25 10.31 3.71
C LEU A 208 -0.63 11.39 4.69
N ASP A 209 -0.76 11.00 5.95
CA ASP A 209 -0.92 11.91 7.09
C ASP A 209 0.20 11.69 8.11
N LEU A 210 0.57 12.76 8.81
CA LEU A 210 1.56 12.75 9.87
C LEU A 210 0.84 12.81 11.22
N ALA A 211 0.91 11.71 11.96
CA ALA A 211 0.46 11.64 13.35
C ALA A 211 1.64 11.85 14.30
N THR A 212 1.41 12.59 15.37
CA THR A 212 2.40 12.81 16.43
C THR A 212 1.90 12.19 17.72
N ILE A 213 2.69 11.30 18.30
CA ILE A 213 2.42 10.67 19.59
C ILE A 213 3.40 11.21 20.62
N ARG A 214 2.89 11.70 21.74
CA ARG A 214 3.71 12.13 22.86
C ARG A 214 3.67 11.07 23.95
N SER A 215 4.67 10.20 24.00
CA SER A 215 4.73 9.16 25.04
C SER A 215 5.65 9.59 26.17
N ARG A 216 5.26 9.26 27.42
CA ARG A 216 6.15 9.31 28.58
C ARG A 216 6.80 7.93 28.74
N SER A 217 8.01 7.91 29.28
CA SER A 217 8.77 6.66 29.46
C SER A 217 7.95 5.61 30.20
N GLY A 218 7.67 4.49 29.54
CA GLY A 218 6.93 3.35 30.11
C GLY A 218 5.43 3.33 29.81
N ASP A 219 4.87 4.35 29.16
CA ASP A 219 3.47 4.33 28.72
C ASP A 219 3.31 3.44 27.48
N ASP A 220 2.25 2.61 27.47
CA ASP A 220 1.82 1.92 26.26
C ASP A 220 1.42 2.97 25.21
N LEU A 221 1.86 2.76 23.96
CA LEU A 221 1.53 3.64 22.84
C LEU A 221 0.03 3.64 22.54
N GLY A 222 -0.69 2.64 23.05
CA GLY A 222 -2.14 2.58 23.05
C GLY A 222 -2.73 2.17 21.71
N PHE A 223 -1.93 1.57 20.84
CA PHE A 223 -2.38 0.91 19.62
C PHE A 223 -1.58 -0.36 19.35
N THR A 224 -2.22 -1.33 18.71
CA THR A 224 -1.60 -2.61 18.34
C THR A 224 -1.40 -2.67 16.83
N LEU A 225 -0.21 -3.10 16.42
CA LEU A 225 0.12 -3.32 15.03
C LEU A 225 0.13 -4.80 14.69
N ALA A 226 -0.42 -5.13 13.52
CA ALA A 226 -0.24 -6.44 12.90
C ALA A 226 0.22 -6.28 11.46
N ARG A 227 0.80 -7.35 10.90
CA ARG A 227 1.11 -7.40 9.47
C ARG A 227 -0.13 -7.87 8.72
N SER A 228 -0.61 -7.05 7.80
CA SER A 228 -1.68 -7.42 6.87
C SER A 228 -1.16 -8.42 5.83
N TRP A 229 -2.04 -9.11 5.11
CA TRP A 229 -1.61 -10.12 4.14
C TRP A 229 -0.86 -9.52 2.96
N ASN A 230 -1.09 -8.26 2.63
CA ASN A 230 -0.34 -7.53 1.60
C ASN A 230 1.03 -7.05 2.11
N GLY A 231 1.47 -7.52 3.29
CA GLY A 231 2.75 -7.19 3.87
C GLY A 231 2.83 -5.85 4.60
N ALA A 232 1.79 -5.00 4.54
CA ALA A 232 1.75 -3.70 5.22
C ALA A 232 1.58 -3.83 6.74
N HIS A 233 2.11 -2.87 7.50
CA HIS A 233 1.90 -2.78 8.94
C HIS A 233 0.63 -2.00 9.23
N GLN A 234 -0.39 -2.67 9.74
CA GLN A 234 -1.72 -2.12 9.94
C GLN A 234 -2.01 -1.93 11.42
N VAL A 235 -2.65 -0.81 11.76
CA VAL A 235 -3.25 -0.57 13.08
C VAL A 235 -4.51 -1.43 13.21
N VAL A 236 -4.48 -2.39 14.13
CA VAL A 236 -5.60 -3.33 14.37
C VAL A 236 -6.52 -2.82 15.47
N GLU A 237 -5.91 -2.33 16.55
CA GLU A 237 -6.63 -1.86 17.72
C GLU A 237 -6.08 -0.51 18.14
N VAL A 238 -6.97 0.36 18.61
CA VAL A 238 -6.64 1.64 19.21
C VAL A 238 -7.37 1.67 20.55
N ASN A 239 -6.61 1.70 21.65
CA ASN A 239 -7.16 1.72 22.99
C ASN A 239 -7.73 3.10 23.31
N LEU A 240 -9.04 3.23 23.49
CA LEU A 240 -9.69 4.53 23.67
C LEU A 240 -9.52 5.14 25.07
N GLN A 241 -8.87 4.45 26.01
CA GLN A 241 -8.75 4.90 27.40
C GLN A 241 -7.40 5.57 27.69
N GLY A 242 -7.42 6.87 27.97
CA GLY A 242 -6.40 7.61 28.74
C GLY A 242 -5.00 7.76 28.14
N THR A 243 -4.80 7.39 26.87
CA THR A 243 -3.49 7.18 26.24
C THR A 243 -3.15 8.28 25.23
N PRO A 244 -1.85 8.52 24.94
CA PRO A 244 -1.41 9.75 24.27
C PRO A 244 -1.89 9.93 22.82
N HIS A 245 -2.32 8.88 22.14
CA HIS A 245 -2.86 8.97 20.78
C HIS A 245 -4.25 9.63 20.74
N HIS A 246 -5.02 9.63 21.84
CA HIS A 246 -6.29 10.38 21.95
C HIS A 246 -6.06 11.90 21.79
N GLN A 247 -4.86 12.40 22.10
CA GLN A 247 -4.52 13.80 21.87
C GLN A 247 -4.20 14.10 20.39
N SER A 248 -3.85 13.08 19.60
CA SER A 248 -3.55 13.25 18.17
C SER A 248 -4.80 13.16 17.29
N GLY A 249 -5.80 12.35 17.67
CA GLY A 249 -7.05 12.14 16.91
C GLY A 249 -6.89 11.66 15.47
N ARG A 250 -5.65 11.36 15.04
CA ARG A 250 -5.28 11.10 13.64
C ARG A 250 -4.99 9.64 13.34
N ILE A 251 -4.93 8.77 14.35
CA ILE A 251 -4.65 7.34 14.18
C ILE A 251 -5.95 6.56 14.31
N GLU A 252 -6.26 5.75 13.31
CA GLU A 252 -7.49 4.98 13.22
C GLU A 252 -7.19 3.51 12.89
N VAL A 253 -8.11 2.64 13.29
CA VAL A 253 -8.06 1.22 12.92
C VAL A 253 -8.13 1.10 11.40
N GLY A 254 -7.16 0.40 10.80
CA GLY A 254 -7.05 0.28 9.35
C GLY A 254 -5.89 1.05 8.72
N ASP A 255 -5.30 2.02 9.45
CA ASP A 255 -4.18 2.81 8.97
C ASP A 255 -2.93 1.96 8.74
N GLU A 256 -2.18 2.29 7.69
CA GLU A 256 -0.92 1.62 7.35
C GLU A 256 0.28 2.47 7.79
N VAL A 257 1.17 1.93 8.62
CA VAL A 257 2.39 2.62 9.06
C VAL A 257 3.45 2.56 7.97
N VAL A 258 3.84 3.72 7.47
CA VAL A 258 4.84 3.87 6.40
C VAL A 258 6.19 4.33 6.94
N GLN A 259 6.19 5.31 7.86
CA GLN A 259 7.42 5.81 8.49
C GLN A 259 7.26 5.99 9.99
N ILE A 260 8.36 5.77 10.72
CA ILE A 260 8.50 6.04 12.15
C ILE A 260 9.72 6.95 12.32
N ASN A 261 9.55 8.14 12.87
CA ASN A 261 10.60 9.15 13.01
C ASN A 261 11.38 9.36 11.70
N TYR A 262 10.63 9.44 10.58
CA TYR A 262 11.14 9.63 9.22
C TYR A 262 12.01 8.49 8.68
N GLN A 263 12.07 7.34 9.37
CA GLN A 263 12.57 6.08 8.85
C GLN A 263 11.43 5.35 8.15
N THR A 264 11.58 5.05 6.86
CA THR A 264 10.61 4.21 6.16
C THR A 264 10.72 2.77 6.63
N VAL A 265 9.58 2.20 7.04
CA VAL A 265 9.46 0.84 7.60
C VAL A 265 8.66 -0.10 6.67
N VAL A 266 8.33 0.36 5.47
CA VAL A 266 7.66 -0.47 4.46
C VAL A 266 8.53 -1.68 4.10
N GLY A 267 7.97 -2.88 4.19
CA GLY A 267 8.67 -4.15 3.95
C GLY A 267 9.44 -4.70 5.16
N TRP A 268 9.46 -3.99 6.29
CA TRP A 268 10.11 -4.48 7.50
C TRP A 268 9.35 -5.66 8.12
N ARG A 269 10.04 -6.41 8.99
CA ARG A 269 9.35 -7.35 9.89
C ARG A 269 8.68 -6.61 11.03
N LEU A 270 7.52 -7.12 11.45
CA LEU A 270 6.77 -6.57 12.58
C LEU A 270 7.63 -6.49 13.85
N LYS A 271 8.44 -7.53 14.13
CA LYS A 271 9.36 -7.53 15.28
C LYS A 271 10.37 -6.39 15.24
N SER A 272 10.97 -6.11 14.07
CA SER A 272 11.92 -5.01 13.89
C SER A 272 11.26 -3.66 14.10
N LEU A 273 10.04 -3.50 13.58
CA LEU A 273 9.23 -2.29 13.76
C LEU A 273 8.90 -2.05 15.24
N LEU A 274 8.44 -3.08 15.97
CA LEU A 274 8.13 -2.98 17.39
C LEU A 274 9.38 -2.69 18.24
N LEU A 275 10.53 -3.23 17.86
CA LEU A 275 11.81 -2.89 18.49
C LEU A 275 12.17 -1.42 18.28
N LEU A 276 11.96 -0.88 17.07
CA LEU A 276 12.17 0.55 16.79
C LEU A 276 11.23 1.41 17.65
N LEU A 277 9.93 1.11 17.66
CA LEU A 277 8.96 1.82 18.52
C LEU A 277 9.34 1.77 20.00
N GLY A 278 9.79 0.60 20.49
CA GLY A 278 10.20 0.40 21.87
C GLY A 278 11.54 1.06 22.24
N GLN A 279 12.42 1.33 21.28
CA GLN A 279 13.62 2.14 21.50
C GLN A 279 13.26 3.62 21.57
N GLU A 280 12.43 4.07 20.65
CA GLU A 280 11.99 5.46 20.56
C GLU A 280 11.08 5.85 21.73
N SER A 281 10.35 4.92 22.36
CA SER A 281 9.50 5.20 23.55
C SER A 281 10.26 5.26 24.88
N LYS A 282 11.52 4.82 24.92
CA LYS A 282 12.34 4.80 26.15
C LYS A 282 13.02 6.13 26.47
N ALA A 283 13.00 7.10 25.56
CA ALA A 283 13.55 8.43 25.85
C ALA A 283 12.59 9.23 26.77
N GLN A 284 13.17 10.06 27.64
CA GLN A 284 12.53 10.66 28.82
C GLN A 284 11.32 11.56 28.48
N VAL A 285 11.29 12.14 27.27
CA VAL A 285 10.11 12.75 26.63
C VAL A 285 10.22 12.43 25.13
N SER A 286 9.43 11.46 24.66
CA SER A 286 9.56 10.97 23.28
C SER A 286 8.39 11.44 22.44
N GLN A 287 8.68 12.33 21.49
CA GLN A 287 7.76 12.67 20.42
C GLN A 287 8.01 11.73 19.25
N ILE A 288 7.09 10.80 19.03
CA ILE A 288 7.14 9.84 17.93
C ILE A 288 6.32 10.39 16.77
N PHE A 289 6.95 10.53 15.61
CA PHE A 289 6.31 10.92 14.36
C PHE A 289 5.98 9.67 13.56
N LEU A 290 4.69 9.42 13.35
CA LEU A 290 4.21 8.34 12.50
C LEU A 290 3.67 8.91 11.20
N THR A 291 4.22 8.47 10.08
CA THR A 291 3.62 8.70 8.77
C THR A 291 2.71 7.54 8.46
N LEU A 292 1.42 7.83 8.33
CA LEU A 292 0.38 6.85 8.09
C LEU A 292 -0.16 7.02 6.67
N LYS A 293 -0.31 5.90 5.98
CA LYS A 293 -1.10 5.85 4.75
C LYS A 293 -2.56 5.68 5.13
N LYS A 294 -3.32 6.73 4.85
CA LYS A 294 -4.76 6.87 5.04
C LYS A 294 -5.48 6.48 3.78
N ARG A 295 -6.61 5.78 3.93
CA ARG A 295 -7.55 5.54 2.83
C ARG A 295 -8.44 6.77 2.63
N PRO A 296 -9.15 6.88 1.50
CA PRO A 296 -10.11 7.94 1.27
C PRO A 296 -11.11 8.05 2.40
N GLN A 297 -11.34 9.27 2.87
CA GLN A 297 -12.42 9.58 3.76
C GLN A 297 -13.14 10.79 3.19
N HIS A 298 -14.45 10.89 3.43
CA HIS A 298 -15.17 12.11 3.08
C HIS A 298 -14.53 13.28 3.82
N SER A 299 -13.80 14.14 3.11
CA SER A 299 -13.24 15.33 3.71
C SER A 299 -14.39 16.27 4.08
N THR A 300 -14.45 16.70 5.33
CA THR A 300 -15.37 17.78 5.77
C THR A 300 -14.92 19.16 5.31
N ILE A 301 -13.82 19.24 4.54
CA ILE A 301 -13.26 20.47 4.01
C ILE A 301 -14.13 20.92 2.82
N TYR A 302 -15.03 21.86 3.07
CA TYR A 302 -15.77 22.57 2.03
C TYR A 302 -14.83 23.58 1.33
N GLY A 303 -14.37 23.26 0.12
CA GLY A 303 -13.61 24.18 -0.74
C GLY A 303 -12.52 23.50 -1.58
N GLN A 304 -12.20 24.05 -2.75
CA GLN A 304 -11.06 23.60 -3.56
C GLN A 304 -9.75 24.07 -2.91
N VAL A 305 -9.15 23.24 -2.06
CA VAL A 305 -7.81 23.50 -1.52
C VAL A 305 -6.79 22.77 -2.39
N TYR A 306 -6.17 23.48 -3.33
CA TYR A 306 -4.99 22.97 -4.03
C TYR A 306 -3.79 22.98 -3.07
N ILE A 307 -3.50 21.83 -2.46
CA ILE A 307 -2.30 21.66 -1.62
C ILE A 307 -1.18 21.10 -2.49
N LYS A 308 -0.21 21.96 -2.83
CA LYS A 308 1.02 21.56 -3.52
C LYS A 308 1.62 20.32 -2.84
N PRO A 309 1.98 19.27 -3.60
CA PRO A 309 2.58 18.10 -2.99
C PRO A 309 3.88 18.46 -2.29
N TYR A 310 4.05 17.96 -1.07
CA TYR A 310 5.23 18.23 -0.26
C TYR A 310 5.89 16.93 0.19
N ARG A 311 7.22 16.94 0.21
CA ARG A 311 8.03 15.79 0.55
C ARG A 311 8.07 15.62 2.07
N LEU A 312 7.74 14.44 2.57
CA LEU A 312 7.99 14.11 3.96
C LEU A 312 9.50 13.93 4.21
N PRO A 313 10.03 14.44 5.34
CA PRO A 313 11.44 14.30 5.66
C PRO A 313 11.88 12.83 5.75
N SER A 314 13.18 12.62 5.62
CA SER A 314 13.85 11.35 5.90
C SER A 314 14.76 11.52 7.11
N LYS A 315 14.97 10.49 7.92
CA LYS A 315 15.70 10.53 9.21
C LYS A 315 16.95 11.42 9.24
N ASN A 316 17.87 11.26 8.29
CA ASN A 316 19.13 12.05 8.24
C ASN A 316 18.96 13.51 7.81
N ARG A 317 17.89 13.84 7.07
CA ARG A 317 17.61 15.21 6.61
C ARG A 317 16.87 16.02 7.66
N ALA A 318 16.03 15.38 8.47
CA ALA A 318 15.35 16.04 9.58
C ALA A 318 16.37 16.65 10.56
N LEU A 319 17.38 15.88 10.98
CA LEU A 319 18.45 16.35 11.87
C LEU A 319 19.18 17.61 11.35
N ALA A 320 19.45 17.68 10.04
CA ALA A 320 20.06 18.85 9.42
C ALA A 320 19.12 20.07 9.35
N GLN A 321 17.82 19.84 9.13
CA GLN A 321 16.82 20.91 8.98
C GLN A 321 16.50 21.63 10.31
N TRP A 322 16.70 20.98 11.46
CA TRP A 322 16.61 21.64 12.77
C TRP A 322 17.76 22.61 13.03
N GLN A 323 18.92 22.46 12.36
CA GLN A 323 20.03 23.41 12.44
C GLN A 323 19.86 24.62 11.51
N ASP A 324 19.09 24.47 10.41
CA ASP A 324 18.80 25.51 9.42
C ASP A 324 17.36 26.06 9.53
N SER A 325 16.89 26.31 10.75
CA SER A 325 15.56 26.92 10.98
C SER A 325 15.58 28.44 10.75
N ASN A 326 15.82 28.85 9.49
CA ASN A 326 15.48 30.18 8.95
C ASN A 326 14.73 30.00 7.61
N LEU A 327 13.56 29.37 7.66
CA LEU A 327 12.59 29.46 6.55
C LEU A 327 11.63 30.63 6.85
N PRO A 328 11.49 31.60 5.94
CA PRO A 328 10.58 32.73 6.15
C PRO A 328 9.12 32.24 6.13
N SER A 329 8.29 32.82 6.99
CA SER A 329 6.85 32.56 7.06
C SER A 329 6.17 32.81 5.70
N PRO A 330 5.11 32.06 5.35
CA PRO A 330 4.38 32.31 4.11
C PRO A 330 3.82 33.73 4.13
N ARG A 331 4.20 34.56 3.16
CA ARG A 331 3.71 35.95 3.08
C ARG A 331 2.19 35.94 2.84
N PRO A 332 1.40 36.79 3.55
CA PRO A 332 -0.06 36.88 3.40
C PRO A 332 -0.54 37.34 2.01
N GLU A 333 0.36 37.78 1.15
CA GLU A 333 0.07 38.45 -0.13
C GLU A 333 -0.54 37.51 -1.20
N PHE A 334 -0.47 36.18 -1.02
CA PHE A 334 -1.06 35.20 -1.94
C PHE A 334 -2.48 34.74 -1.56
N LEU A 335 -3.07 35.29 -0.48
CA LEU A 335 -4.45 35.00 -0.06
C LEU A 335 -5.46 36.06 -0.51
N ALA A 336 -5.01 37.15 -1.14
CA ALA A 336 -5.90 38.17 -1.68
C ALA A 336 -6.22 37.87 -3.15
N ILE A 337 -7.48 37.54 -3.44
CA ILE A 337 -8.03 37.54 -4.79
C ILE A 337 -7.90 38.96 -5.34
N PRO A 338 -7.31 39.20 -6.54
CA PRO A 338 -7.34 40.53 -7.12
C PRO A 338 -8.79 40.93 -7.38
N HIS A 339 -9.20 42.09 -6.85
CA HIS A 339 -10.52 42.67 -7.08
C HIS A 339 -10.79 42.76 -8.59
N PHE A 340 -11.75 41.98 -9.07
CA PHE A 340 -12.25 42.07 -10.44
C PHE A 340 -13.27 43.22 -10.50
N GLU A 341 -12.88 44.37 -11.04
CA GLU A 341 -13.83 45.45 -11.34
C GLU A 341 -14.65 45.07 -12.59
N LEU A 342 -15.97 44.93 -12.41
CA LEU A 342 -16.90 44.73 -13.53
C LEU A 342 -17.07 46.04 -14.32
N PRO A 343 -17.08 46.02 -15.67
CA PRO A 343 -17.33 47.21 -16.47
C PRO A 343 -18.74 47.74 -16.22
N ARG A 344 -18.86 49.02 -15.83
CA ARG A 344 -20.16 49.68 -15.70
C ARG A 344 -20.81 49.86 -17.09
N LEU A 345 -22.03 49.35 -17.24
CA LEU A 345 -22.88 49.65 -18.39
C LEU A 345 -23.19 51.15 -18.41
N LYS A 346 -22.87 51.80 -19.54
CA LYS A 346 -23.26 53.19 -19.81
C LYS A 346 -24.77 53.22 -20.08
N THR A 347 -25.51 53.93 -19.24
CA THR A 347 -26.82 54.50 -19.59
C THR A 347 -26.64 55.94 -20.01
#